data_AF-A0A955QN40-F1
#
_entry.id   AF-A0A955QN40-F1
#
_cell.length_a   1.000
_cell.length_b   1.000
_cell.length_c   1.000
_cell.angle_alpha   90.00
_cell.angle_beta   90.00
_cell.angle_gamma   90.00
#
_symmetry.space_group_name_H-M   'P 1'
#
loop_
_entity.id
_entity.type
_entity.pdbx_description
1 polymer ?
#
loop_
_entity_poly.entity_id
_entity_poly.type
_entity_poly.pdbx_seq_one_letter_code
_entity_poly.pdbx_strand_id
1 'polypeptide(L)' 'TVSAPSDRKEIVFIDTSVADYQILLNGIDPNAEAVLLDSTRDGIEQMAEILRDRSDIDAIHLIS' A
#
# COMPACT_ATOMS: atom_id res chain seq x y z
N THR A 1 25.63 12.41 -7.04
CA THR A 1 25.63 11.63 -5.79
C THR A 1 24.52 10.63 -5.89
N VAL A 2 24.80 9.34 -5.72
CA VAL A 2 23.77 8.28 -5.71
C VAL A 2 23.06 8.39 -4.36
N SER A 3 21.74 8.59 -4.37
CA SER A 3 20.93 8.67 -3.15
C SER A 3 21.14 7.42 -2.29
N ALA A 4 21.30 7.60 -0.98
CA ALA A 4 21.27 6.51 -0.01
C ALA A 4 19.96 5.71 -0.14
N PRO A 5 19.91 4.41 0.25
CA PRO A 5 18.63 3.74 0.44
C PRO A 5 17.81 4.64 1.36
N SER A 6 16.69 5.13 0.85
CA SER A 6 15.85 6.02 1.62
C SER A 6 14.98 5.10 2.45
N ASP A 7 15.08 5.21 3.79
CA ASP A 7 14.22 4.51 4.76
C ASP A 7 12.78 5.04 4.65
N ARG A 8 12.20 5.03 3.45
CA ARG A 8 10.87 5.57 3.20
C ARG A 8 9.85 4.60 3.75
N LYS A 9 8.96 5.10 4.59
CA LYS A 9 7.81 4.35 5.08
C LYS A 9 6.68 4.51 4.07
N GLU A 10 6.58 3.56 3.15
CA GLU A 10 5.56 3.57 2.10
C GLU A 10 4.55 2.45 2.33
N ILE A 11 3.28 2.74 2.03
CA ILE A 11 2.19 1.76 2.08
C ILE A 11 1.52 1.70 0.70
N VAL A 12 1.34 0.49 0.18
CA VAL A 12 0.64 0.21 -1.07
C VAL A 12 -0.66 -0.53 -0.76
N PHE A 13 -1.79 0.16 -0.92
CA PHE A 13 -3.12 -0.43 -0.87
C PHE A 13 -3.51 -0.99 -2.23
N ILE A 14 -4.01 -2.22 -2.27
CA ILE A 14 -4.42 -2.91 -3.50
C ILE A 14 -5.86 -3.39 -3.33
N ASP A 15 -6.76 -2.88 -4.15
CA ASP A 15 -8.13 -3.37 -4.21
C ASP A 15 -8.16 -4.78 -4.84
N THR A 16 -8.76 -5.73 -4.13
CA THR A 16 -8.85 -7.12 -4.57
C THR A 16 -9.84 -7.35 -5.72
N SER A 17 -10.61 -6.34 -6.13
CA SER A 17 -11.42 -6.36 -7.35
C SER A 17 -10.60 -6.24 -8.63
N VAL A 18 -9.34 -5.78 -8.55
CA VAL A 18 -8.42 -5.76 -9.68
C VAL A 18 -8.12 -7.19 -10.10
N ALA A 19 -8.34 -7.49 -11.38
CA ALA A 19 -8.05 -8.80 -11.94
C ALA A 19 -6.56 -9.14 -11.78
N ASP A 20 -6.28 -10.36 -11.34
CA ASP A 20 -4.92 -10.86 -11.12
C ASP A 20 -4.06 -9.97 -10.20
N TYR A 21 -4.68 -9.32 -9.19
CA TYR A 21 -3.98 -8.43 -8.25
C TYR A 21 -2.77 -9.10 -7.57
N GLN A 22 -2.74 -10.43 -7.47
CA GLN A 22 -1.61 -11.19 -6.93
C GLN A 22 -0.32 -10.97 -7.75
N ILE A 23 -0.44 -10.69 -9.05
CA ILE A 23 0.70 -10.38 -9.91
C ILE A 23 1.30 -9.01 -9.55
N LEU A 24 0.47 -8.06 -9.14
CA LEU A 24 0.91 -6.71 -8.75
C LEU A 24 1.84 -6.74 -7.54
N LEU A 25 1.67 -7.73 -6.65
CA LEU A 25 2.56 -7.94 -5.49
C LEU A 25 4.02 -8.17 -5.90
N ASN A 26 4.27 -8.71 -7.09
CA ASN A 26 5.64 -8.96 -7.57
C ASN A 26 6.38 -7.67 -7.97
N GLY A 27 5.65 -6.58 -8.24
CA GLY A 27 6.21 -5.29 -8.65
C GLY A 27 6.36 -4.28 -7.52
N ILE A 28 5.91 -4.62 -6.31
CA ILE A 28 6.00 -3.75 -5.14
C ILE A 28 7.42 -3.79 -4.60
N ASP A 29 7.94 -2.61 -4.23
CA ASP A 29 9.23 -2.51 -3.55
C ASP A 29 9.19 -3.35 -2.27
N PRO A 30 10.14 -4.28 -2.06
CA PRO A 30 10.14 -5.14 -0.88
C PRO A 30 10.24 -4.38 0.46
N ASN A 31 10.59 -3.09 0.45
CA ASN A 31 10.61 -2.23 1.63
C ASN A 31 9.26 -1.53 1.89
N ALA A 32 8.32 -1.57 0.94
CA ALA A 32 6.98 -1.02 1.10
C ALA A 32 6.03 -2.05 1.72
N GLU A 33 5.10 -1.57 2.55
CA GLU A 33 4.06 -2.42 3.12
C GLU A 33 2.89 -2.58 2.13
N ALA A 34 2.64 -3.79 1.66
CA ALA A 34 1.48 -4.09 0.83
C ALA A 34 0.27 -4.47 1.70
N VAL A 35 -0.86 -3.80 1.47
CA VAL A 35 -2.13 -4.07 2.14
C VAL A 35 -3.20 -4.36 1.08
N LEU A 36 -3.87 -5.50 1.22
CA LEU A 36 -5.02 -5.85 0.37
C LEU A 36 -6.30 -5.26 0.95
N LEU A 37 -7.06 -4.53 0.14
CA LEU A 37 -8.39 -4.03 0.48
C LEU A 37 -9.44 -5.08 0.09
N ASP A 38 -10.34 -5.38 1.02
CA ASP A 38 -11.53 -6.17 0.73
C ASP A 38 -12.47 -5.34 -0.16
N SER A 39 -12.69 -5.82 -1.38
CA SER A 39 -13.52 -5.14 -2.39
C SER A 39 -15.01 -5.13 -2.06
N THR A 40 -15.42 -5.86 -1.02
CA THR A 40 -16.81 -5.88 -0.54
C THR A 40 -17.09 -4.84 0.55
N ARG A 41 -16.06 -4.12 1.01
CA ARG A 41 -16.13 -3.08 2.03
C ARG A 41 -15.74 -1.72 1.46
N ASP A 42 -16.08 -0.64 2.16
CA ASP A 42 -15.61 0.69 1.80
C ASP A 42 -14.08 0.77 1.94
N GLY A 43 -13.40 1.09 0.84
CA GLY A 43 -11.94 1.15 0.80
C GLY A 43 -11.35 2.29 1.63
N ILE A 44 -12.04 3.43 1.72
CA ILE A 44 -11.58 4.59 2.49
C ILE A 44 -11.69 4.32 3.98
N GLU A 45 -12.77 3.67 4.44
CA GLU A 45 -12.93 3.26 5.83
C GLU A 45 -11.82 2.27 6.23
N GLN A 46 -11.54 1.26 5.40
CA GLN A 46 -10.44 0.33 5.64
C GLN A 46 -9.07 1.03 5.71
N MET A 47 -8.79 1.95 4.76
CA MET A 47 -7.55 2.74 4.80
C MET A 47 -7.46 3.56 6.08
N ALA A 48 -8.55 4.20 6.51
CA ALA A 48 -8.58 4.97 7.75
C ALA A 48 -8.34 4.09 8.99
N GLU A 49 -8.94 2.90 9.06
CA GLU A 49 -8.70 1.91 10.12
C GLU A 49 -7.22 1.53 10.22
N ILE A 50 -6.58 1.26 9.08
CA ILE A 50 -5.19 0.80 9.00
C ILE A 50 -4.20 1.92 9.33
N LEU A 51 -4.52 3.15 8.90
CA LEU A 51 -3.66 4.32 9.07
C LEU A 51 -3.82 4.98 10.45
N ARG A 52 -4.86 4.64 11.21
CA ARG A 52 -5.24 5.32 12.45
C ARG A 52 -4.09 5.51 13.44
N ASP A 53 -3.24 4.48 13.56
CA ASP A 53 -2.14 4.43 14.53
C ASP A 53 -0.77 4.44 13.81
N ARG A 54 -0.73 4.89 12.55
CA ARG A 54 0.49 5.00 11.73
C ARG A 54 0.95 6.45 11.65
N SER A 55 2.25 6.68 11.90
CA SER A 55 2.89 7.99 11.74
C SER A 55 4.06 7.90 10.76
N ASP A 56 4.50 9.07 10.29
CA ASP A 56 5.69 9.23 9.45
C ASP A 56 5.64 8.44 8.13
N ILE A 57 4.43 8.24 7.57
CA ILE A 57 4.27 7.64 6.25
C ILE A 57 4.70 8.67 5.19
N ASP A 58 5.68 8.29 4.38
CA ASP A 58 6.23 9.14 3.32
C ASP A 58 5.37 9.12 2.05
N ALA A 59 4.71 8.00 1.77
CA ALA A 59 3.83 7.86 0.62
C ALA A 59 2.75 6.79 0.85
N ILE A 60 1.58 7.05 0.25
CA ILE A 60 0.50 6.07 0.10
C ILE A 60 0.28 5.88 -1.39
N HIS A 61 0.27 4.63 -1.81
CA HIS A 61 -0.09 4.22 -3.17
C HIS A 61 -1.40 3.46 -3.10
N LEU A 62 -2.32 3.73 -4.02
CA LEU A 62 -3.58 3.00 -4.15
C LEU A 62 -3.68 2.46 -5.56
N ILE A 63 -3.97 1.17 -5.69
CA ILE A 63 -4.22 0.50 -6.96
C ILE A 63 -5.63 -0.10 -6.89
N SER A 64 -6.51 0.33 -7.81
CA SER A 64 -7.91 -0.08 -7.90
C SER A 64 -8.38 -0.12 -9.34
#